data_AF-A0A067N7W7-F1
#
_entry.id   AF-A0A067N7W7-F1
#
_cell.length_a   1.000
_cell.length_b   1.000
_cell.length_c   1.000
_cell.angle_alpha   90.00
_cell.angle_beta   90.00
_cell.angle_gamma   90.00
#
_symmetry.space_group_name_H-M   'P 1'
#
loop_
_entity.id
_entity.type
_entity.pdbx_description
1 polymer ?
#
loop_
_entity_poly.entity_id
_entity_poly.type
_entity_poly.pdbx_seq_one_letter_code
_entity_poly.pdbx_strand_id
1 'polypeptide(L)'
;MANCSKSKRSYYKNKPTTCGQNTAPKQQETAIVTKAVGRPKLYKTPEDKAAANRAKSKRSYAKRKAALNVRKPVRYRADTSDTRGIFANAQRQPPRNVYPTTLPGWMALISKTSAEFTILTQGCSCVYVEGLYHRYALSRQTEILSDALLVLEGLRKTVLRCHGGVLQLAGVGKDLLRVQAVDKDIGDVLSSIEDLLCYAFEGYTEAADMYAKGRLMYQRTLTFGS
;
A
#
# COMPACT_ATOMS: atom_id res chain seq x y z
N MET A 1 -20.78 -10.18 37.92
CA MET A 1 -20.30 -11.26 37.02
C MET A 1 -19.22 -10.69 36.12
N ALA A 2 -17.97 -11.09 36.33
CA ALA A 2 -16.78 -10.50 35.71
C ALA A 2 -16.43 -11.22 34.39
N ASN A 3 -16.44 -10.49 33.27
CA ASN A 3 -16.07 -11.05 31.97
C ASN A 3 -14.57 -10.85 31.70
N CYS A 4 -13.84 -11.96 31.83
CA CYS A 4 -12.41 -12.09 31.56
C CYS A 4 -12.16 -12.05 30.03
N SER A 5 -11.54 -10.97 29.54
CA SER A 5 -11.20 -10.80 28.13
C SER A 5 -9.93 -11.60 27.78
N LYS A 6 -10.10 -12.65 26.96
CA LYS A 6 -8.99 -13.47 26.45
C LYS A 6 -8.22 -12.69 25.37
N SER A 7 -7.02 -12.24 25.75
CA SER A 7 -5.98 -11.67 24.88
C SER A 7 -5.61 -12.62 23.74
N LYS A 8 -5.88 -12.23 22.49
CA LYS A 8 -5.51 -12.99 21.30
C LYS A 8 -4.10 -12.62 20.81
N ARG A 9 -3.16 -13.47 21.22
CA ARG A 9 -2.13 -14.13 20.39
C ARG A 9 -1.42 -13.29 19.32
N SER A 10 -0.19 -12.93 19.68
CA SER A 10 0.98 -12.60 18.88
C SER A 10 1.08 -13.36 17.54
N TYR A 11 0.97 -12.62 16.43
CA TYR A 11 1.35 -13.04 15.08
C TYR A 11 2.81 -12.66 14.81
N TYR A 12 3.75 -13.36 15.44
CA TYR A 12 5.11 -13.45 14.87
C TYR A 12 5.33 -14.90 14.50
N LYS A 13 5.05 -15.19 13.22
CA LYS A 13 5.41 -16.42 12.53
C LYS A 13 6.92 -16.62 12.70
N ASN A 14 7.25 -17.70 13.38
CA ASN A 14 8.59 -18.26 13.48
C ASN A 14 9.19 -18.37 12.07
N LYS A 15 10.32 -17.72 11.84
CA LYS A 15 11.20 -18.11 10.72
C LYS A 15 11.72 -19.51 11.04
N PRO A 16 11.63 -20.47 10.11
CA PRO A 16 12.25 -21.77 10.31
C PRO A 16 13.77 -21.56 10.39
N THR A 17 14.31 -21.73 11.59
CA THR A 17 15.75 -21.92 11.80
C THR A 17 16.09 -23.26 11.17
N THR A 18 16.79 -23.24 10.04
CA THR A 18 17.36 -24.43 9.41
C THR A 18 18.43 -24.99 10.34
N CYS A 19 18.00 -25.90 11.22
CA CYS A 19 18.89 -26.75 12.01
C CYS A 19 19.47 -27.79 11.04
N GLY A 20 20.61 -27.46 10.43
CA GLY A 20 21.43 -28.43 9.72
C GLY A 20 21.99 -29.43 10.72
N GLN A 21 21.35 -30.59 10.84
CA GLN A 21 21.91 -31.76 11.50
C GLN A 21 22.12 -32.81 10.41
N ASN A 22 23.39 -33.13 10.15
CA ASN A 22 23.91 -34.45 9.79
C ASN A 22 25.42 -34.31 9.59
N THR A 23 26.17 -34.45 10.68
CA THR A 23 27.60 -34.75 10.63
C THR A 23 27.80 -36.12 11.26
N ALA A 24 28.29 -37.05 10.44
CA ALA A 24 28.65 -38.40 10.82
C ALA A 24 29.83 -38.39 11.82
N PRO A 25 29.95 -39.41 12.69
CA PRO A 25 31.07 -39.52 13.62
C PRO A 25 32.34 -39.90 12.86
N LYS A 26 33.20 -38.92 12.54
CA LYS A 26 34.59 -39.19 12.14
C LYS A 26 35.44 -39.37 13.38
N GLN A 27 36.15 -40.50 13.40
CA GLN A 27 37.07 -40.93 14.44
C GLN A 27 38.16 -39.87 14.67
N GLN A 28 38.50 -39.73 15.95
CA GLN A 28 39.41 -38.75 16.50
C GLN A 28 40.85 -39.12 16.16
N GLU A 29 41.52 -38.26 15.39
CA GLU A 29 42.97 -38.24 15.27
C GLU A 29 43.46 -37.02 16.08
N THR A 30 44.10 -37.31 17.21
CA THR A 30 44.56 -36.33 18.21
C THR A 30 45.83 -35.62 17.74
N ALA A 31 45.69 -34.77 16.71
CA ALA A 31 46.73 -33.80 16.39
C ALA A 31 46.71 -32.67 17.44
N ILE A 32 47.80 -32.56 18.20
CA ILE A 32 48.05 -31.48 19.16
C ILE A 32 48.23 -30.18 18.35
N VAL A 33 47.12 -29.51 18.05
CA VAL A 33 47.13 -28.18 17.40
C VAL A 33 47.50 -27.16 18.46
N THR A 34 48.75 -26.70 18.42
CA THR A 34 49.21 -25.52 19.16
C THR A 34 48.41 -24.32 18.70
N LYS A 35 47.39 -23.94 19.48
CA LYS A 35 46.58 -22.74 19.24
C LYS A 35 47.49 -21.52 19.27
N ALA A 36 47.67 -20.90 18.11
CA ALA A 36 48.24 -19.56 18.01
C ALA A 36 47.50 -18.64 18.99
N VAL A 37 48.26 -17.80 19.70
CA VAL A 37 47.77 -16.91 20.76
C VAL A 37 46.88 -15.83 20.13
N GLY A 38 45.63 -16.21 19.87
CA GLY A 38 44.61 -15.33 19.31
C GLY A 38 44.23 -14.24 20.30
N ARG A 39 43.73 -13.13 19.77
CA ARG A 39 43.26 -11.97 20.55
C ARG A 39 42.50 -12.42 21.82
N PRO A 40 42.89 -11.91 23.00
CA PRO A 40 42.23 -12.26 24.25
C PRO A 40 40.70 -12.13 24.14
N LYS A 41 39.99 -13.16 24.60
CA LYS A 41 38.52 -13.15 24.61
C LYS A 41 38.03 -12.05 25.55
N LEU A 42 37.27 -11.11 25.00
CA LEU A 42 36.71 -9.97 25.73
C LEU A 42 35.74 -10.39 26.86
N TYR A 43 35.11 -11.56 26.75
CA TYR A 43 34.18 -12.09 27.75
C TYR A 43 34.68 -13.44 28.25
N LYS A 44 34.75 -13.59 29.58
CA LYS A 44 35.26 -14.80 30.24
C LYS A 44 34.16 -15.83 30.45
N THR A 45 32.93 -15.38 30.72
CA THR A 45 31.77 -16.25 30.92
C THR A 45 30.72 -16.02 29.82
N PRO A 46 29.84 -17.01 29.56
CA PRO A 46 28.69 -16.83 28.67
C PRO A 46 27.70 -15.78 29.22
N GLU A 47 27.62 -15.64 30.54
CA GLU A 47 26.77 -14.67 31.23
C GLU A 47 27.23 -13.23 30.96
N ASP A 48 28.53 -12.96 31.01
CA ASP A 48 29.12 -11.65 30.68
C ASP A 48 28.79 -11.24 29.25
N LYS A 49 28.90 -12.20 28.32
CA LYS A 49 28.57 -11.97 26.90
C LYS A 49 27.07 -11.64 26.74
N ALA A 50 26.19 -12.32 27.47
CA ALA A 50 24.76 -12.06 27.44
C ALA A 50 24.44 -10.67 28.03
N ALA A 51 25.07 -10.29 29.14
CA ALA A 51 24.89 -8.98 29.75
C ALA A 51 25.37 -7.85 28.82
N ALA A 52 26.54 -8.01 28.20
CA ALA A 52 27.07 -7.05 27.23
C ALA A 52 26.15 -6.89 26.01
N ASN A 53 25.61 -7.99 25.48
CA ASN A 53 24.63 -7.95 24.39
C ASN A 53 23.33 -7.25 24.80
N ARG A 54 22.79 -7.50 26.00
CA ARG A 54 21.62 -6.78 26.52
C ARG A 54 21.88 -5.29 26.61
N ALA A 55 23.04 -4.88 27.14
CA ALA A 55 23.44 -3.49 27.25
C ALA A 55 23.58 -2.82 25.87
N LYS A 56 24.23 -3.50 24.91
CA LYS A 56 24.36 -3.03 23.52
C LYS A 56 23.00 -2.83 22.86
N SER A 57 22.10 -3.81 22.97
CA SER A 57 20.75 -3.73 22.43
C SER A 57 19.94 -2.60 23.06
N LYS A 58 20.04 -2.41 24.39
CA LYS A 58 19.39 -1.31 25.11
C LYS A 58 19.82 0.06 24.57
N ARG A 59 21.13 0.27 24.38
CA ARG A 59 21.68 1.53 23.81
C ARG A 59 21.22 1.74 22.36
N SER A 60 21.27 0.69 21.55
CA SER A 60 20.81 0.74 20.14
C SER A 60 19.33 1.09 20.04
N TYR A 61 18.49 0.47 20.86
CA TYR A 61 17.05 0.74 20.90
C TYR A 61 16.76 2.17 21.36
N ALA A 62 17.43 2.66 22.40
CA ALA A 62 17.29 4.04 22.87
C ALA A 62 17.60 5.05 21.75
N LYS A 63 18.69 4.86 21.00
CA LYS A 63 19.05 5.72 19.85
C LYS A 63 18.01 5.67 18.73
N ARG A 64 17.38 4.52 18.48
CA ARG A 64 16.36 4.35 17.42
C ARG A 64 14.94 4.69 17.85
N LYS A 65 14.66 4.83 19.15
CA LYS A 65 13.32 5.06 19.69
C LYS A 65 12.67 6.33 19.14
N ALA A 66 13.43 7.42 19.00
CA ALA A 66 12.95 8.67 18.43
C ALA A 66 12.54 8.51 16.95
N ALA A 67 13.41 7.90 16.13
CA ALA A 67 13.11 7.63 14.71
C ALA A 67 11.90 6.68 14.53
N LEU A 68 11.75 5.68 15.41
CA LEU A 68 10.58 4.81 15.42
C LEU A 68 9.31 5.59 15.78
N ASN A 69 9.37 6.50 16.75
CA ASN A 69 8.23 7.31 17.16
C ASN A 69 7.82 8.34 16.09
N VAL A 70 8.77 8.88 15.30
CA VAL A 70 8.46 9.75 14.14
C VAL A 70 7.81 8.96 13.00
N ARG A 71 8.19 7.70 12.80
CA ARG A 71 7.60 6.83 11.75
C ARG A 71 6.21 6.29 12.10
N LYS A 72 5.88 6.15 13.38
CA LYS A 72 4.57 5.65 13.84
C LYS A 72 3.38 6.48 13.34
N PRO A 73 3.35 7.83 13.46
CA PRO A 73 2.23 8.62 12.97
C PRO A 73 2.12 8.60 11.45
N VAL A 74 3.23 8.52 10.70
CA VAL A 74 3.21 8.41 9.23
C VAL A 74 2.59 7.09 8.78
N ARG A 75 2.98 5.97 9.39
CA ARG A 75 2.36 4.66 9.12
C ARG A 75 0.90 4.60 9.55
N TYR A 76 0.59 5.12 10.74
CA TYR A 76 -0.78 5.12 11.22
C TYR A 76 -1.67 5.99 10.33
N ARG A 77 -1.18 7.13 9.81
CA ARG A 77 -1.90 7.92 8.81
C ARG A 77 -2.09 7.15 7.51
N ALA A 78 -1.06 6.51 6.96
CA ALA A 78 -1.21 5.67 5.76
C ALA A 78 -2.21 4.52 5.95
N ASP A 79 -2.22 3.88 7.13
CA ASP A 79 -3.13 2.78 7.44
C ASP A 79 -4.56 3.26 7.79
N THR A 80 -4.76 4.55 8.11
CA THR A 80 -6.08 5.09 8.49
C THR A 80 -6.69 6.07 7.49
N SER A 81 -5.90 6.69 6.61
CA SER A 81 -6.38 7.55 5.52
C SER A 81 -7.18 6.75 4.49
N ASP A 82 -6.84 5.47 4.30
CA ASP A 82 -7.58 4.56 3.40
C ASP A 82 -8.97 4.16 3.96
N THR A 83 -9.35 4.61 5.15
CA THR A 83 -10.59 4.13 5.80
C THR A 83 -11.40 5.15 6.59
N ARG A 84 -10.97 6.40 6.79
CA ARG A 84 -11.65 7.34 7.71
C ARG A 84 -12.47 8.46 7.06
N GLY A 85 -12.55 8.54 5.73
CA GLY A 85 -13.10 9.72 5.06
C GLY A 85 -14.58 10.06 5.32
N ILE A 86 -15.54 9.12 5.38
CA ILE A 86 -16.96 9.50 5.23
C ILE A 86 -17.96 8.88 6.24
N PHE A 87 -17.64 7.79 6.95
CA PHE A 87 -18.63 7.14 7.83
C PHE A 87 -18.07 6.76 9.21
N ALA A 88 -18.14 7.69 10.17
CA ALA A 88 -17.56 7.57 11.51
C ALA A 88 -18.32 6.67 12.49
N ASN A 89 -19.55 6.22 12.18
CA ASN A 89 -20.43 5.57 13.16
C ASN A 89 -20.84 4.12 12.85
N ALA A 90 -20.29 3.49 11.80
CA ALA A 90 -20.57 2.08 11.53
C ALA A 90 -19.62 1.19 12.37
N GLN A 91 -20.16 0.36 13.27
CA GLN A 91 -19.40 -0.74 13.88
C GLN A 91 -18.81 -1.62 12.78
N ARG A 92 -17.53 -1.45 12.47
CA ARG A 92 -16.83 -2.27 11.49
C ARG A 92 -16.47 -3.59 12.12
N GLN A 93 -17.34 -4.58 11.92
CA GLN A 93 -16.80 -5.93 11.74
C GLN A 93 -15.75 -5.85 10.61
N PRO A 94 -14.56 -6.44 10.74
CA PRO A 94 -13.66 -6.56 9.61
C PRO A 94 -14.48 -7.18 8.48
N PRO A 95 -14.60 -6.53 7.31
CA PRO A 95 -15.44 -7.07 6.25
C PRO A 95 -14.95 -8.49 6.03
N ARG A 96 -15.81 -9.47 6.32
CA ARG A 96 -15.57 -10.83 5.86
C ARG A 96 -15.44 -10.64 4.37
N ASN A 97 -14.22 -10.79 3.90
CA ASN A 97 -13.81 -10.52 2.54
C ASN A 97 -14.38 -11.68 1.71
N VAL A 98 -15.71 -11.69 1.57
CA VAL A 98 -16.44 -12.67 0.80
C VAL A 98 -16.29 -12.21 -0.63
N TYR A 99 -15.13 -12.54 -1.19
CA TYR A 99 -14.93 -12.46 -2.63
C TYR A 99 -16.06 -13.26 -3.28
N PRO A 100 -16.75 -12.69 -4.29
CA PRO A 100 -17.73 -13.43 -5.02
C PRO A 100 -17.11 -14.73 -5.56
N THR A 101 -17.80 -15.86 -5.42
CA THR A 101 -17.37 -17.14 -6.01
C THR A 101 -18.05 -17.40 -7.34
N THR A 102 -19.04 -16.59 -7.71
CA THR A 102 -19.85 -16.74 -8.91
C THR A 102 -19.61 -15.58 -9.87
N LEU A 103 -19.69 -15.86 -11.18
CA LEU A 103 -19.54 -14.85 -12.23
C LEU A 103 -20.56 -13.69 -12.07
N PRO A 104 -21.86 -13.93 -11.83
CA PRO A 104 -22.82 -12.84 -11.59
C PRO A 104 -22.45 -11.96 -10.39
N GLY A 105 -21.85 -12.54 -9.33
CA GLY A 105 -21.40 -11.78 -8.17
C GLY A 105 -20.22 -10.85 -8.49
N TRP A 106 -19.26 -11.29 -9.30
CA TRP A 106 -18.19 -10.43 -9.81
C TRP A 106 -18.73 -9.33 -10.73
N MET A 107 -19.70 -9.67 -11.60
CA MET A 107 -20.32 -8.69 -12.49
C MET A 107 -21.21 -7.67 -11.74
N ALA A 108 -21.82 -8.05 -10.63
CA ALA A 108 -22.51 -7.10 -9.75
C ALA A 108 -21.51 -6.13 -9.09
N LEU A 109 -20.33 -6.64 -8.68
CA LEU A 109 -19.28 -5.82 -8.09
C LEU A 109 -18.69 -4.82 -9.09
N ILE A 110 -18.43 -5.22 -10.35
CA ILE A 110 -17.95 -4.27 -11.37
C ILE A 110 -18.99 -3.19 -11.67
N SER A 111 -20.28 -3.55 -11.78
CA SER A 111 -21.35 -2.57 -11.97
C SER A 111 -21.44 -1.58 -10.82
N LYS A 112 -21.28 -2.06 -9.57
CA LYS A 112 -21.22 -1.18 -8.40
C LYS A 112 -20.03 -0.23 -8.45
N THR A 113 -18.83 -0.74 -8.75
CA THR A 113 -17.61 0.08 -8.84
C THR A 113 -17.70 1.10 -9.99
N SER A 114 -18.27 0.72 -11.13
CA SER A 114 -18.54 1.63 -12.24
C SER A 114 -19.52 2.73 -11.83
N ALA A 115 -20.62 2.40 -11.14
CA ALA A 115 -21.55 3.40 -10.63
C ALA A 115 -20.91 4.36 -9.61
N GLU A 116 -20.08 3.84 -8.71
CA GLU A 116 -19.32 4.64 -7.74
C GLU A 116 -18.35 5.59 -8.44
N PHE A 117 -17.66 5.12 -9.47
CA PHE A 117 -16.80 5.95 -10.31
C PHE A 117 -17.59 7.05 -11.04
N THR A 118 -18.74 6.72 -11.64
CA THR A 118 -19.62 7.69 -12.30
C THR A 118 -20.13 8.76 -11.33
N ILE A 119 -20.49 8.38 -10.10
CA ILE A 119 -20.90 9.33 -9.06
C ILE A 119 -19.73 10.25 -8.69
N LEU A 120 -18.53 9.68 -8.50
CA LEU A 120 -17.33 10.44 -8.15
C LEU A 120 -16.97 11.47 -9.23
N THR A 121 -17.04 11.07 -10.51
CA THR A 121 -16.72 11.94 -11.66
C THR A 121 -17.90 12.78 -12.13
N GLN A 122 -19.07 12.68 -11.49
CA GLN A 122 -20.32 13.30 -11.94
C GLN A 122 -20.65 12.97 -13.41
N GLY A 123 -20.24 11.78 -13.88
CA GLY A 123 -20.41 11.30 -15.25
C GLY A 123 -19.45 11.90 -16.27
N CYS A 124 -18.57 12.84 -15.89
CA CYS A 124 -17.58 13.42 -16.81
C CYS A 124 -16.19 13.52 -16.17
N SER A 125 -15.29 12.61 -16.59
CA SER A 125 -13.90 12.56 -16.16
C SER A 125 -13.14 13.88 -16.34
N CYS A 126 -13.34 14.58 -17.46
CA CYS A 126 -12.64 15.84 -17.73
C CYS A 126 -13.06 16.94 -16.75
N VAL A 127 -14.38 17.10 -16.52
CA VAL A 127 -14.93 18.08 -15.57
C VAL A 127 -14.46 17.78 -14.15
N TYR A 128 -14.36 16.50 -13.78
CA TYR A 128 -13.84 16.09 -12.48
C TYR A 128 -12.38 16.52 -12.27
N VAL A 129 -11.50 16.24 -13.24
CA VAL A 129 -10.07 16.60 -13.16
C VAL A 129 -9.88 18.13 -13.23
N GLU A 130 -10.65 18.82 -14.07
CA GLU A 130 -10.65 20.30 -14.12
C GLU A 130 -11.08 20.90 -12.76
N GLY A 131 -12.11 20.35 -12.12
CA GLY A 131 -12.53 20.73 -10.78
C GLY A 131 -11.47 20.45 -9.70
N LEU A 132 -10.66 19.41 -9.86
CA LEU A 132 -9.49 19.16 -8.99
C LEU A 132 -8.41 20.22 -9.21
N TYR A 133 -8.08 20.55 -10.46
CA TYR A 133 -7.12 21.60 -10.79
C TYR A 133 -7.54 22.95 -10.20
N HIS A 134 -8.80 23.37 -10.35
CA HIS A 134 -9.25 24.64 -9.79
C HIS A 134 -9.14 24.70 -8.27
N ARG A 135 -9.47 23.61 -7.57
CA ARG A 135 -9.29 23.53 -6.11
C ARG A 135 -7.82 23.61 -5.71
N TYR A 136 -6.94 22.96 -6.45
CA TYR A 136 -5.49 23.09 -6.28
C TYR A 136 -5.02 24.54 -6.56
N ALA A 137 -5.47 25.16 -7.65
CA ALA A 137 -5.09 26.51 -8.04
C ALA A 137 -5.52 27.57 -7.02
N LEU A 138 -6.58 27.32 -6.25
CA LEU A 138 -7.01 28.21 -5.15
C LEU A 138 -6.23 27.94 -3.85
N SER A 139 -6.06 26.67 -3.48
CA SER A 139 -5.51 26.28 -2.17
C SER A 139 -3.97 26.13 -2.13
N ARG A 140 -3.35 25.84 -3.27
CA ARG A 140 -1.93 25.44 -3.43
C ARG A 140 -1.53 24.18 -2.66
N GLN A 141 -2.50 23.34 -2.32
CA GLN A 141 -2.31 22.10 -1.58
C GLN A 141 -2.34 20.90 -2.54
N THR A 142 -1.21 20.19 -2.64
CA THR A 142 -1.08 18.97 -3.47
C THR A 142 -1.80 17.77 -2.86
N GLU A 143 -2.18 17.87 -1.58
CA GLU A 143 -2.98 16.87 -0.86
C GLU A 143 -4.33 16.63 -1.53
N ILE A 144 -4.96 17.65 -2.11
CA ILE A 144 -6.25 17.51 -2.81
C ILE A 144 -6.15 16.53 -3.98
N LEU A 145 -5.04 16.57 -4.71
CA LEU A 145 -4.77 15.68 -5.84
C LEU A 145 -4.37 14.29 -5.35
N SER A 146 -3.54 14.22 -4.31
CA SER A 146 -3.08 12.96 -3.71
C SER A 146 -4.24 12.16 -3.10
N ASP A 147 -5.16 12.83 -2.41
CA ASP A 147 -6.35 12.22 -1.82
C ASP A 147 -7.28 11.68 -2.91
N ALA A 148 -7.48 12.43 -4.00
CA ALA A 148 -8.28 11.96 -5.14
C ALA A 148 -7.67 10.73 -5.81
N LEU A 149 -6.34 10.72 -5.98
CA LEU A 149 -5.60 9.58 -6.52
C LEU A 149 -5.79 8.33 -5.65
N LEU A 150 -5.70 8.47 -4.32
CA LEU A 150 -5.90 7.37 -3.37
C LEU A 150 -7.30 6.75 -3.49
N VAL A 151 -8.35 7.57 -3.62
CA VAL A 151 -9.72 7.07 -3.81
C VAL A 151 -9.84 6.28 -5.12
N LEU A 152 -9.34 6.81 -6.23
CA LEU A 152 -9.40 6.16 -7.54
C LEU A 152 -8.56 4.88 -7.59
N GLU A 153 -7.40 4.84 -6.94
CA GLU A 153 -6.61 3.61 -6.79
C GLU A 153 -7.39 2.52 -6.06
N GLY A 154 -8.18 2.87 -5.04
CA GLY A 154 -9.05 1.93 -4.33
C GLY A 154 -10.08 1.29 -5.25
N LEU A 155 -10.70 2.09 -6.14
CA LEU A 155 -11.62 1.59 -7.17
C LEU A 155 -10.89 0.69 -8.17
N ARG A 156 -9.74 1.13 -8.71
CA ARG A 156 -8.94 0.35 -9.65
C ARG A 156 -8.49 -0.99 -9.08
N LYS A 157 -8.01 -1.02 -7.83
CA LYS A 157 -7.65 -2.27 -7.13
C LYS A 157 -8.84 -3.22 -7.05
N THR A 158 -10.06 -2.70 -6.89
CA THR A 158 -11.28 -3.52 -6.94
C THR A 158 -11.54 -4.08 -8.33
N VAL A 159 -11.44 -3.25 -9.38
CA VAL A 159 -11.58 -3.68 -10.77
C VAL A 159 -10.56 -4.75 -11.16
N LEU A 160 -9.28 -4.58 -10.79
CA LEU A 160 -8.23 -5.57 -11.06
C LEU A 160 -8.50 -6.93 -10.39
N ARG A 161 -9.10 -6.92 -9.19
CA ARG A 161 -9.56 -8.17 -8.55
C ARG A 161 -10.70 -8.81 -9.32
N CYS A 162 -11.68 -8.01 -9.77
CA CYS A 162 -12.76 -8.50 -10.64
C CYS A 162 -12.20 -9.07 -11.95
N HIS A 163 -11.21 -8.42 -12.56
CA HIS A 163 -10.54 -8.91 -13.77
C HIS A 163 -9.96 -10.31 -13.56
N GLY A 164 -9.22 -10.52 -12.46
CA GLY A 164 -8.70 -11.84 -12.10
C GLY A 164 -9.80 -12.89 -11.87
N GLY A 165 -10.86 -12.55 -11.12
CA GLY A 165 -11.97 -13.46 -10.84
C GLY A 165 -12.78 -13.84 -12.08
N VAL A 166 -13.10 -12.87 -12.93
CA VAL A 166 -13.83 -13.10 -14.20
C VAL A 166 -12.98 -13.93 -15.16
N LEU A 167 -11.69 -13.61 -15.30
CA LEU A 167 -10.78 -14.38 -16.15
C LEU A 167 -10.69 -15.85 -15.70
N GLN A 168 -10.65 -16.12 -14.40
CA GLN A 168 -10.61 -17.48 -13.85
C GLN A 168 -11.90 -18.27 -14.08
N LEU A 169 -13.07 -17.62 -13.99
CA LEU A 169 -14.37 -18.31 -14.07
C LEU A 169 -14.92 -18.41 -15.49
N ALA A 170 -14.70 -17.39 -16.33
CA ALA A 170 -15.31 -17.25 -17.65
C ALA A 170 -14.29 -17.19 -18.80
N GLY A 171 -12.99 -17.08 -18.50
CA GLY A 171 -11.95 -16.93 -19.52
C GLY A 171 -11.97 -15.56 -20.21
N VAL A 172 -11.48 -15.54 -21.46
CA VAL A 172 -11.47 -14.34 -22.29
C VAL A 172 -12.79 -14.24 -23.04
N GLY A 173 -13.58 -13.20 -22.77
CA GLY A 173 -14.90 -13.02 -23.37
C GLY A 173 -15.49 -11.63 -23.14
N LYS A 174 -16.79 -11.49 -23.43
CA LYS A 174 -17.50 -10.20 -23.34
C LYS A 174 -17.49 -9.61 -21.93
N ASP A 175 -17.57 -10.45 -20.90
CA ASP A 175 -17.53 -9.99 -19.52
C ASP A 175 -16.16 -9.43 -19.13
N LEU A 176 -15.07 -10.03 -19.62
CA LEU A 176 -13.72 -9.50 -19.41
C LEU A 176 -13.54 -8.14 -20.09
N LEU A 177 -14.04 -7.99 -21.33
CA LEU A 177 -13.99 -6.71 -22.05
C LEU A 177 -14.74 -5.60 -21.29
N ARG A 178 -15.88 -5.92 -20.65
CA ARG A 178 -16.61 -4.96 -19.81
C ARG A 178 -15.78 -4.51 -18.61
N VAL A 179 -15.11 -5.45 -17.94
CA VAL A 179 -14.21 -5.11 -16.82
C VAL A 179 -13.05 -4.24 -17.29
N GLN A 180 -12.46 -4.55 -18.45
CA GLN A 180 -11.37 -3.77 -19.04
C GLN A 180 -11.79 -2.36 -19.45
N ALA A 181 -13.01 -2.17 -19.94
CA ALA A 181 -13.54 -0.84 -20.24
C ALA A 181 -13.56 0.04 -18.98
N VAL A 182 -14.09 -0.48 -17.87
CA VAL A 182 -14.11 0.24 -16.59
C VAL A 182 -12.71 0.47 -16.03
N ASP A 183 -11.78 -0.50 -16.15
CA ASP A 183 -10.38 -0.31 -15.75
C ASP A 183 -9.70 0.80 -16.55
N LYS A 184 -9.95 0.85 -17.86
CA LYS A 184 -9.42 1.87 -18.75
C LYS A 184 -9.94 3.26 -18.36
N ASP A 185 -11.25 3.42 -18.17
CA ASP A 185 -11.85 4.71 -17.82
C ASP A 185 -11.27 5.26 -16.50
N ILE A 186 -11.11 4.40 -15.48
CA ILE A 186 -10.47 4.77 -14.21
C ILE A 186 -8.97 5.08 -14.41
N GLY A 187 -8.29 4.28 -15.23
CA GLY A 187 -6.86 4.45 -15.55
C GLY A 187 -6.55 5.76 -16.27
N ASP A 188 -7.42 6.20 -17.18
CA ASP A 188 -7.28 7.46 -17.92
C ASP A 188 -7.40 8.67 -16.97
N VAL A 189 -8.32 8.61 -15.99
CA VAL A 189 -8.46 9.65 -14.95
C VAL A 189 -7.25 9.65 -14.01
N LEU A 190 -6.80 8.48 -13.56
CA LEU A 190 -5.60 8.37 -12.72
C LEU A 190 -4.39 8.98 -13.41
N SER A 191 -4.15 8.61 -14.67
CA SER A 191 -3.02 9.14 -15.46
C SER A 191 -3.10 10.66 -15.61
N SER A 192 -4.30 11.21 -15.78
CA SER A 192 -4.53 12.65 -15.87
C SER A 192 -4.22 13.39 -14.55
N ILE A 193 -4.55 12.79 -13.41
CA ILE A 193 -4.25 13.36 -12.09
C ILE A 193 -2.74 13.25 -11.79
N GLU A 194 -2.11 12.14 -12.16
CA GLU A 194 -0.67 11.93 -12.04
C GLU A 194 0.13 12.95 -12.87
N ASP A 195 -0.28 13.20 -14.13
CA ASP A 195 0.30 14.25 -14.99
C ASP A 195 0.19 15.63 -14.33
N LEU A 196 -0.98 15.96 -13.77
CA LEU A 196 -1.17 17.22 -13.04
C LEU A 196 -0.29 17.30 -11.77
N LEU A 197 -0.17 16.22 -11.01
CA LEU A 197 0.69 16.14 -9.83
C LEU A 197 2.17 16.35 -10.18
N CYS A 198 2.63 15.82 -11.32
CA CYS A 198 4.00 16.02 -11.79
C CYS A 198 4.32 17.53 -11.93
N TYR A 199 3.49 18.29 -12.64
CA TYR A 199 3.71 19.74 -12.76
C TYR A 199 3.48 20.48 -11.43
N ALA A 200 2.53 20.04 -10.61
CA ALA A 200 2.30 20.63 -9.29
C ALA A 200 3.51 20.49 -8.35
N PHE A 201 4.32 19.43 -8.50
CA PHE A 201 5.57 19.25 -7.75
C PHE A 201 6.73 20.09 -8.30
N GLU A 202 6.74 20.42 -9.59
CA GLU A 202 7.71 21.36 -10.16
C GLU A 202 7.46 22.78 -9.66
N GLY A 203 6.19 23.18 -9.58
CA GLY A 203 5.78 24.46 -9.04
C GLY A 203 4.40 24.87 -9.55
N TYR A 204 3.80 25.85 -8.86
CA TYR A 204 2.49 26.36 -9.29
C TYR A 204 2.56 27.03 -10.67
N THR A 205 3.63 27.78 -10.93
CA THR A 205 3.82 28.52 -12.17
C THR A 205 3.82 27.59 -13.38
N GLU A 206 4.49 26.45 -13.25
CA GLU A 206 4.59 25.39 -14.24
C GLU A 206 3.24 24.74 -14.48
N ALA A 207 2.53 24.36 -13.40
CA ALA A 207 1.18 23.80 -13.51
C ALA A 207 0.19 24.79 -14.17
N ALA A 208 0.25 26.08 -13.82
CA ALA A 208 -0.61 27.11 -14.38
C ALA A 208 -0.31 27.39 -15.86
N ASP A 209 0.97 27.44 -16.24
CA ASP A 209 1.41 27.61 -17.63
C ASP A 209 0.97 26.42 -18.49
N MET A 210 1.11 25.19 -18.00
CA MET A 210 0.67 23.98 -18.71
C MET A 210 -0.85 23.93 -18.88
N TYR A 211 -1.61 24.34 -17.87
CA TYR A 211 -3.06 24.48 -17.97
C TYR A 211 -3.46 25.53 -19.01
N ALA A 212 -2.85 26.72 -18.96
CA ALA A 212 -3.16 27.82 -19.89
C ALA A 212 -2.84 27.46 -21.34
N LYS A 213 -1.80 26.65 -21.55
CA LYS A 213 -1.41 26.15 -22.89
C LYS A 213 -2.23 24.95 -23.37
N GLY A 214 -3.18 24.44 -22.59
CA GLY A 214 -3.97 23.27 -22.98
C GLY A 214 -3.15 21.98 -23.07
N ARG A 215 -2.02 21.89 -22.36
CA ARG A 215 -1.03 20.82 -22.54
C ARG A 215 -1.20 19.63 -21.59
N LEU A 216 -2.09 19.74 -20.60
CA LEU A 216 -2.38 18.66 -19.65
C LEU A 216 -3.09 17.50 -20.36
N MET A 217 -2.84 16.26 -19.91
CA MET A 217 -3.37 15.06 -20.57
C MET A 217 -4.89 15.10 -20.80
N TYR A 218 -5.67 15.45 -19.78
CA TYR A 218 -7.15 15.46 -19.88
C TYR A 218 -7.69 16.52 -20.84
N GLN A 219 -6.92 17.57 -21.16
CA GLN A 219 -7.34 18.61 -22.11
C GLN A 219 -7.21 18.13 -23.56
N ARG A 220 -6.25 17.23 -23.84
CA ARG A 220 -6.02 16.68 -25.19
C ARG A 220 -7.07 15.68 -25.63
N THR A 221 -7.71 14.99 -24.68
CA THR A 221 -8.77 14.04 -25.00
C THR A 221 -10.04 14.70 -25.50
N LEU A 222 -10.26 16.00 -25.19
CA LEU A 222 -11.45 16.73 -25.65
C LEU A 222 -11.36 17.20 -27.10
N THR A 223 -10.16 17.39 -27.65
CA THR A 223 -9.98 18.05 -28.95
C THR A 223 -10.13 17.14 -30.16
N PHE A 224 -10.20 15.82 -29.99
CA PHE A 224 -10.27 14.86 -31.11
C PHE A 224 -11.68 14.32 -31.41
N GLY A 225 -12.72 14.80 -30.71
CA GLY A 225 -14.10 14.30 -30.83
C GLY A 225 -15.11 15.27 -31.44
N SER A 226 -14.68 16.41 -31.99
CA SER A 226 -15.53 17.44 -32.63
C SER A 226 -15.20 17.54 -34.11
#